data_AF-A0A3R5TL56-F1
#
_entry.id   AF-A0A3R5TL56-F1
#
_cell.length_a   1.000
_cell.length_b   1.000
_cell.length_c   1.000
_cell.angle_alpha   90.00
_cell.angle_beta   90.00
_cell.angle_gamma   90.00
#
_symmetry.space_group_name_H-M   'P 1'
#
loop_
_entity.id
_entity.type
_entity.pdbx_description
1 polymer ?
#
loop_
_entity_poly.entity_id
_entity_poly.type
_entity_poly.pdbx_seq_one_letter_code
_entity_poly.pdbx_strand_id
1 'polypeptide(L)'
;MIGLKTGKVIDYAYRSRSCRVCEVHEKRKETVSAHDCCRNWKGTSKGMEPDMAVEMTHKLNDSGCQIKVLHADNDSTTTSRLKVHFEDLEKKDDQNHVKKGFSKKLYKSLPGGKCLSNDALTSELKELVQQYNRRAENRDKL
;
A
#
# COMPACT_ATOMS: atom_id res chain seq x y z
N MET A 1 2.98 -5.33 -8.78
CA MET A 1 2.72 -4.00 -9.39
C MET A 1 1.82 -4.14 -10.60
N ILE A 2 0.95 -3.16 -10.80
CA ILE A 2 -0.01 -3.14 -11.92
C ILE A 2 0.19 -1.83 -12.68
N GLY A 3 0.26 -1.90 -14.01
CA GLY A 3 0.38 -0.72 -14.86
C GLY A 3 -0.93 0.08 -14.88
N LEU A 4 -0.87 1.38 -14.57
CA LEU A 4 -2.06 2.24 -14.46
C LEU A 4 -2.88 2.29 -15.76
N LYS A 5 -2.21 2.41 -16.92
CA LYS A 5 -2.88 2.53 -18.22
C LYS A 5 -3.38 1.20 -18.78
N THR A 6 -2.63 0.12 -18.55
CA THR A 6 -2.91 -1.19 -19.16
C THR A 6 -3.75 -2.09 -18.26
N GLY A 7 -3.77 -1.83 -16.95
CA GLY A 7 -4.37 -2.72 -15.95
C GLY A 7 -3.67 -4.09 -15.83
N LYS A 8 -2.52 -4.28 -16.48
CA LYS A 8 -1.79 -5.56 -16.48
C LYS A 8 -0.79 -5.62 -15.33
N VAL A 9 -0.54 -6.82 -14.83
CA VAL A 9 0.54 -7.10 -13.88
C VAL A 9 1.87 -6.89 -14.60
N ILE A 10 2.70 -5.99 -14.05
CA ILE A 10 4.03 -5.67 -14.61
C ILE A 10 5.16 -6.34 -13.85
N ASP A 11 4.96 -6.57 -12.55
CA ASP A 11 5.91 -7.29 -11.70
C ASP A 11 5.19 -7.83 -10.47
N TYR A 12 5.78 -8.80 -9.77
CA TYR A 12 5.33 -9.25 -8.47
C TYR A 12 6.52 -9.70 -7.61
N ALA A 13 6.36 -9.51 -6.30
CA ALA A 13 7.26 -10.05 -5.30
C ALA A 13 6.44 -10.74 -4.21
N TYR A 14 7.07 -11.69 -3.54
CA TYR A 14 6.43 -12.48 -2.49
C TYR A 14 7.34 -12.57 -1.27
N ARG A 15 6.75 -12.37 -0.10
CA ARG A 15 7.39 -12.55 1.21
C ARG A 15 6.53 -13.43 2.10
N SER A 16 7.12 -14.44 2.71
CA SER A 16 6.47 -15.28 3.71
C SER A 16 7.38 -15.62 4.87
N ARG A 17 6.77 -15.61 6.06
CA ARG A 17 7.36 -16.08 7.32
C ARG A 17 6.96 -17.51 7.65
N SER A 18 5.92 -18.02 7.00
CA SER A 18 5.36 -19.33 7.28
C SER A 18 5.65 -20.28 6.14
N CYS A 19 6.06 -21.49 6.51
CA CYS A 19 6.12 -22.63 5.62
C CYS A 19 5.64 -23.84 6.41
N ARG A 20 4.57 -24.48 5.94
CA ARG A 20 3.94 -25.60 6.65
C ARG A 20 4.93 -26.74 6.88
N VAL A 21 5.77 -27.06 5.90
CA VAL A 21 6.77 -28.14 6.01
C VAL A 21 7.75 -27.81 7.13
N CYS A 22 8.33 -26.61 7.13
CA CYS A 22 9.21 -26.15 8.20
C CYS A 22 8.52 -26.19 9.57
N GLU A 23 7.32 -25.62 9.68
CA GLU A 23 6.60 -25.52 10.96
C GLU A 23 6.26 -26.89 11.56
N VAL A 24 5.93 -27.88 10.73
CA VAL A 24 5.64 -29.24 11.20
C VAL A 24 6.89 -29.91 11.77
N HIS A 25 8.03 -29.83 11.07
CA HIS A 25 9.29 -30.43 11.52
C HIS A 25 9.85 -29.68 12.74
N GLU A 26 9.74 -28.35 12.79
CA GLU A 26 10.09 -27.54 13.97
C GLU A 26 9.30 -27.97 15.20
N LYS A 27 7.98 -28.20 15.06
CA LYS A 27 7.14 -28.70 16.16
C LYS A 27 7.52 -30.10 16.62
N ARG A 28 7.94 -30.96 15.70
CA ARG A 28 8.37 -32.35 15.99
C ARG A 28 9.81 -32.46 16.45
N LYS A 29 10.58 -31.36 16.40
CA LYS A 29 12.04 -31.33 16.64
C LYS A 29 12.81 -32.27 15.71
N GLU A 30 12.32 -32.41 14.49
CA GLU A 30 12.92 -33.22 13.43
C GLU A 30 13.73 -32.32 12.49
N THR A 31 14.71 -32.91 11.79
CA THR A 31 15.39 -32.21 10.71
C THR A 31 14.43 -31.98 9.55
N VAL A 32 14.39 -30.75 9.04
CA VAL A 32 13.54 -30.39 7.90
C VAL A 32 14.09 -31.08 6.66
N SER A 33 13.27 -31.90 6.00
CA SER A 33 13.63 -32.51 4.71
C SER A 33 13.77 -31.46 3.62
N ALA A 34 14.58 -31.76 2.60
CA ALA A 34 14.72 -30.90 1.43
C ALA A 34 13.35 -30.71 0.75
N HIS A 35 12.94 -29.46 0.57
CA HIS A 35 11.68 -29.09 -0.06
C HIS A 35 11.78 -27.69 -0.66
N ASP A 36 10.82 -27.33 -1.51
CA ASP A 36 10.67 -25.96 -2.03
C ASP A 36 10.10 -25.04 -0.94
N CYS A 37 11.00 -24.38 -0.21
CA CYS A 37 10.65 -23.61 0.97
C CYS A 37 10.16 -22.21 0.59
N CYS A 38 8.90 -21.90 0.90
CA CYS A 38 8.35 -20.56 0.71
C CYS A 38 8.74 -19.55 1.80
N ARG A 39 9.40 -19.98 2.89
CA ARG A 39 9.81 -19.11 4.00
C ARG A 39 11.05 -18.31 3.61
N ASN A 40 10.85 -17.08 3.15
CA ASN A 40 11.91 -16.20 2.64
C ASN A 40 12.00 -14.85 3.38
N TRP A 41 11.21 -14.62 4.43
CA TRP A 41 11.21 -13.39 5.21
C TRP A 41 11.48 -13.62 6.69
N LYS A 42 12.47 -12.91 7.23
CA LYS A 42 12.86 -12.97 8.65
C LYS A 42 12.42 -11.73 9.46
N GLY A 43 12.02 -10.66 8.79
CA GLY A 43 11.59 -9.42 9.43
C GLY A 43 10.17 -9.46 10.00
N THR A 44 9.68 -8.31 10.45
CA THR A 44 8.29 -8.16 10.91
C THR A 44 7.34 -8.23 9.72
N SER A 45 6.09 -8.65 9.94
CA SER A 45 5.08 -8.70 8.86
C SER A 45 4.83 -7.31 8.25
N LYS A 46 4.93 -6.24 9.06
CA LYS A 46 4.79 -4.85 8.58
C LYS A 46 5.91 -4.44 7.61
N GLY A 47 7.10 -5.04 7.72
CA GLY A 47 8.23 -4.73 6.85
C GLY A 47 8.22 -5.46 5.50
N MET A 48 7.29 -6.39 5.28
CA MET A 48 7.25 -7.19 4.04
C MET A 48 6.87 -6.34 2.83
N GLU A 49 5.76 -5.61 2.93
CA GLU A 49 5.25 -4.77 1.86
C GLU A 49 6.25 -3.72 1.39
N PRO A 50 6.88 -2.92 2.28
CA PRO A 50 7.83 -1.91 1.82
C PRO A 50 9.11 -2.53 1.23
N ASP A 51 9.53 -3.70 1.72
CA ASP A 51 10.67 -4.44 1.15
C ASP A 51 10.37 -4.93 -0.27
N MET A 52 9.19 -5.52 -0.48
CA MET A 52 8.72 -5.93 -1.80
C MET A 52 8.57 -4.74 -2.74
N ALA A 53 8.07 -3.60 -2.27
CA ALA A 53 7.91 -2.40 -3.08
C ALA A 53 9.27 -1.89 -3.59
N VAL A 54 10.30 -1.86 -2.74
CA VAL A 54 11.66 -1.48 -3.12
C VAL A 54 12.25 -2.48 -4.12
N GLU A 55 12.14 -3.79 -3.86
CA GLU A 55 12.63 -4.84 -4.77
C GLU A 55 12.02 -4.72 -6.17
N MET A 56 10.68 -4.64 -6.25
CA MET A 56 9.98 -4.54 -7.53
C MET A 56 10.32 -3.24 -8.27
N THR A 57 10.52 -2.14 -7.53
CA THR A 57 10.92 -0.86 -8.13
C THR A 57 12.31 -0.94 -8.74
N HIS A 58 13.27 -1.56 -8.05
CA HIS A 58 14.61 -1.79 -8.59
C HIS A 58 14.57 -2.65 -9.85
N LYS A 59 13.88 -3.80 -9.81
CA LYS A 59 13.75 -4.70 -10.96
C LYS A 59 13.21 -3.98 -12.21
N LEU A 60 12.18 -3.16 -12.03
CA LEU A 60 11.62 -2.40 -13.14
C LEU A 60 12.58 -1.32 -13.64
N ASN A 61 13.26 -0.61 -12.75
CA ASN A 61 14.26 0.38 -13.15
C ASN A 61 15.44 -0.25 -13.91
N ASP A 62 15.92 -1.41 -13.46
CA ASP A 62 17.00 -2.17 -14.10
C ASP A 62 16.59 -2.69 -15.48
N SER A 63 15.30 -2.97 -15.68
CA SER A 63 14.72 -3.30 -17.00
C SER A 63 14.53 -2.08 -17.93
N GLY A 64 14.93 -0.88 -17.50
CA GLY A 64 14.75 0.38 -18.24
C GLY A 64 13.36 1.02 -18.06
N CYS A 65 12.52 0.48 -17.18
CA CYS A 65 11.19 1.01 -16.89
C CYS A 65 11.22 1.84 -15.60
N GLN A 66 11.54 3.12 -15.72
CA GLN A 66 11.57 4.03 -14.58
C GLN A 66 10.14 4.31 -14.05
N ILE A 67 9.93 4.08 -12.75
CA ILE A 67 8.68 4.39 -12.07
C ILE A 67 8.76 5.79 -11.48
N LYS A 68 7.91 6.71 -11.94
CA LYS A 68 7.81 8.08 -11.39
C LYS A 68 6.78 8.20 -10.28
N VAL A 69 5.64 7.51 -10.41
CA VAL A 69 4.54 7.58 -9.46
C VAL A 69 4.13 6.17 -9.06
N LEU A 70 4.07 5.92 -7.74
CA LEU A 70 3.60 4.67 -7.17
C LEU A 70 2.39 4.92 -6.28
N HIS A 71 1.25 4.30 -6.60
CA HIS A 71 0.09 4.28 -5.73
C HIS A 71 0.19 3.07 -4.79
N ALA A 72 0.24 3.32 -3.48
CA ALA A 72 0.37 2.28 -2.47
C ALA A 72 -0.46 2.62 -1.22
N ASP A 73 -0.64 1.64 -0.34
CA ASP A 73 -1.34 1.82 0.93
C ASP A 73 -0.73 2.96 1.75
N ASN A 74 -1.54 3.59 2.60
CA ASN A 74 -1.09 4.68 3.48
C ASN A 74 -0.26 4.16 4.66
N ASP A 75 0.86 3.51 4.36
CA ASP A 75 1.88 3.14 5.32
C ASP A 75 3.09 4.07 5.20
N SER A 76 3.47 4.66 6.33
CA SER A 76 4.61 5.58 6.40
C SER A 76 5.93 4.84 6.20
N THR A 77 6.00 3.55 6.51
CA THR A 77 7.24 2.78 6.36
C THR A 77 7.58 2.52 4.90
N THR A 78 6.58 2.28 4.05
CA THR A 78 6.73 2.20 2.58
C THR A 78 7.24 3.51 2.00
N THR A 79 6.63 4.65 2.37
CA THR A 79 7.07 5.96 1.89
C THR A 79 8.52 6.25 2.27
N SER A 80 8.89 6.03 3.54
CA SER A 80 10.24 6.32 4.02
C SER A 80 11.29 5.44 3.36
N ARG A 81 11.00 4.16 3.14
CA ARG A 81 11.94 3.24 2.49
C ARG A 81 12.11 3.57 1.00
N LEU A 82 11.02 3.83 0.28
CA LEU A 82 11.12 4.19 -1.14
C LEU A 82 11.94 5.46 -1.37
N LYS A 83 11.74 6.50 -0.54
CA LYS A 83 12.50 7.75 -0.65
C LYS A 83 14.01 7.60 -0.45
N VAL A 84 14.44 6.63 0.35
CA VAL A 84 15.88 6.35 0.55
C VAL A 84 16.51 5.76 -0.71
N HIS A 85 15.75 4.98 -1.48
CA HIS A 85 16.24 4.29 -2.67
C HIS A 85 15.98 5.06 -3.97
N PHE A 86 14.96 5.92 -4.00
CA PHE A 86 14.48 6.61 -5.19
C PHE A 86 14.08 8.05 -4.87
N GLU A 87 14.94 9.01 -5.21
CA GLU A 87 14.71 10.44 -4.94
C GLU A 87 13.59 11.01 -5.84
N ASP A 88 13.53 10.57 -7.10
CA ASP A 88 12.55 11.05 -8.09
C ASP A 88 11.19 10.33 -8.03
N LEU A 89 10.99 9.38 -7.11
CA LEU A 89 9.77 8.60 -7.03
C LEU A 89 8.76 9.26 -6.08
N GLU A 90 7.60 9.61 -6.63
CA GLU A 90 6.46 10.09 -5.85
C GLU A 90 5.56 8.92 -5.43
N LYS A 91 5.40 8.73 -4.13
CA LYS A 91 4.40 7.80 -3.60
C LYS A 91 3.09 8.53 -3.31
N LYS A 92 2.02 8.07 -3.92
CA LYS A 92 0.64 8.54 -3.68
C LYS A 92 -0.13 7.50 -2.86
N ASP A 93 -0.92 7.96 -1.90
CA ASP A 93 -1.79 7.07 -1.12
C ASP A 93 -2.95 6.57 -1.98
N ASP A 94 -3.34 5.31 -1.80
CA ASP A 94 -4.53 4.79 -2.45
C ASP A 94 -5.80 5.48 -1.91
N GLN A 95 -6.74 5.78 -2.82
CA GLN A 95 -7.95 6.52 -2.49
C GLN A 95 -8.84 5.77 -1.48
N ASN A 96 -8.83 4.44 -1.50
CA ASN A 96 -9.71 3.64 -0.65
C ASN A 96 -9.27 3.74 0.80
N HIS A 97 -7.96 3.70 1.06
CA HIS A 97 -7.40 3.85 2.39
C HIS A 97 -7.56 5.27 2.92
N VAL A 98 -7.37 6.30 2.07
CA VAL A 98 -7.63 7.70 2.45
C VAL A 98 -9.11 7.91 2.81
N LYS A 99 -10.05 7.42 1.98
CA LYS A 99 -11.50 7.51 2.25
C LYS A 99 -11.85 6.83 3.58
N LYS A 100 -11.39 5.59 3.79
CA LYS A 100 -11.64 4.85 5.04
C LYS A 100 -11.06 5.57 6.26
N GLY A 101 -9.84 6.10 6.15
CA GLY A 101 -9.18 6.84 7.23
C GLY A 101 -9.92 8.13 7.58
N PHE A 102 -10.32 8.90 6.57
CA PHE A 102 -11.08 10.13 6.73
C PHE A 102 -12.44 9.87 7.37
N SER A 103 -13.22 8.91 6.85
CA SER A 103 -14.52 8.55 7.43
C SER A 103 -14.39 8.14 8.90
N LYS A 104 -13.44 7.27 9.25
CA LYS A 104 -13.22 6.85 10.65
C LYS A 104 -12.91 8.04 11.57
N LYS A 105 -12.07 8.97 11.13
CA LYS A 105 -11.75 10.18 11.91
C LYS A 105 -12.96 11.09 12.06
N LEU A 106 -13.69 11.33 10.96
CA LEU A 106 -14.91 12.13 10.95
C LEU A 106 -15.94 11.56 11.94
N TYR A 107 -16.22 10.26 11.88
CA TYR A 107 -17.14 9.59 12.80
C TYR A 107 -16.74 9.74 14.27
N LYS A 108 -15.45 9.65 14.60
CA LYS A 108 -14.97 9.84 15.97
C LYS A 108 -15.07 11.29 16.47
N SER A 109 -14.95 12.25 15.57
CA SER A 109 -15.06 13.68 15.92
C SER A 109 -16.50 14.19 16.05
N LEU A 110 -17.50 13.39 15.67
CA LEU A 110 -18.90 13.79 15.79
C LEU A 110 -19.41 13.61 17.23
N PRO A 111 -20.12 14.60 17.79
CA PRO A 111 -20.69 14.48 19.13
C PRO A 111 -21.67 13.30 19.18
N GLY A 112 -21.35 12.32 20.03
CA GLY A 112 -22.15 11.11 20.24
C GLY A 112 -21.92 9.97 19.24
N GLY A 113 -20.93 10.05 18.34
CA GLY A 113 -20.60 8.96 17.39
C GLY A 113 -21.70 8.64 16.38
N LYS A 114 -22.72 9.50 16.26
CA LYS A 114 -23.83 9.35 15.31
C LYS A 114 -23.38 9.84 13.93
N CYS A 115 -23.85 9.16 12.88
CA CYS A 115 -23.75 9.68 11.51
C CYS A 115 -24.31 11.11 11.47
N LEU A 116 -23.68 12.00 10.70
CA LEU A 116 -24.28 13.30 10.36
C LEU A 116 -25.63 13.02 9.70
N SER A 117 -26.72 13.22 10.45
CA SER A 117 -28.09 13.00 9.99
C SER A 117 -28.70 14.27 9.39
N ASN A 118 -27.94 15.37 9.36
CA ASN A 118 -28.38 16.62 8.78
C ASN A 118 -28.03 16.64 7.29
N ASP A 119 -29.06 16.62 6.44
CA ASP A 119 -28.93 16.55 4.98
C ASP A 119 -28.22 17.78 4.40
N ALA A 120 -28.33 18.95 5.02
CA ALA A 120 -27.66 20.17 4.57
C ALA A 120 -26.14 20.09 4.76
N LEU A 121 -25.69 19.71 5.96
CA LEU A 121 -24.27 19.48 6.26
C LEU A 121 -23.66 18.38 5.39
N THR A 122 -24.43 17.33 5.12
CA THR A 122 -23.99 16.22 4.27
C THR A 122 -23.80 16.66 2.82
N SER A 123 -24.68 17.54 2.32
CA SER A 123 -24.59 18.09 0.96
C SER A 123 -23.38 19.02 0.82
N GLU A 124 -23.16 19.89 1.80
CA GLU A 124 -22.04 20.84 1.79
C GLU A 124 -20.67 20.15 1.90
N LEU A 125 -20.56 19.11 2.73
CA LEU A 125 -19.36 18.25 2.78
C LEU A 125 -19.11 17.53 1.46
N LYS A 126 -20.15 17.04 0.77
CA LYS A 126 -20.01 16.42 -0.55
C LYS A 126 -19.47 17.41 -1.58
N GLU A 127 -19.96 18.66 -1.56
CA GLU A 127 -19.49 19.72 -2.47
C GLU A 127 -18.02 20.08 -2.22
N LEU A 128 -17.60 20.21 -0.96
CA LEU A 128 -16.21 20.46 -0.60
C LEU A 128 -15.27 19.34 -1.05
N VAL A 129 -15.68 18.08 -0.85
CA VAL A 129 -14.92 16.91 -1.32
C VAL A 129 -14.80 16.90 -2.85
N GLN A 130 -15.89 17.22 -3.56
CA GLN A 130 -15.86 17.33 -5.03
C GLN A 130 -14.96 18.48 -5.50
N GLN A 131 -14.99 19.65 -4.84
CA GLN A 131 -14.06 20.74 -5.15
C GLN A 131 -12.60 20.33 -4.91
N TYR A 132 -12.30 19.62 -3.83
CA TYR A 132 -10.96 19.13 -3.55
C TYR A 132 -10.48 18.15 -4.62
N ASN A 133 -11.32 17.17 -5.01
CA ASN A 133 -10.98 16.21 -6.05
C ASN A 133 -10.71 16.89 -7.40
N ARG A 134 -11.55 17.87 -7.80
CA ARG A 134 -11.31 18.68 -9.01
C ARG A 134 -9.96 19.40 -8.95
N ARG A 135 -9.59 19.95 -7.78
CA ARG A 135 -8.29 20.62 -7.58
C ARG A 135 -7.12 19.64 -7.59
N ALA A 136 -7.30 18.40 -7.14
CA ALA A 136 -6.28 17.37 -7.19
C ALA A 136 -6.06 16.87 -8.63
N GLU A 137 -7.14 16.60 -9.37
CA GLU A 137 -7.09 16.19 -10.78
C GLU A 137 -6.44 17.24 -11.69
N ASN A 138 -6.64 18.53 -11.42
CA ASN A 138 -5.99 19.61 -12.16
C ASN A 138 -4.50 19.76 -11.83
N ARG A 139 -4.07 19.25 -10.66
CA ARG A 139 -2.65 19.27 -10.24
C ARG A 139 -1.85 18.15 -10.91
N ASP A 140 -2.50 17.04 -11.24
CA ASP A 140 -1.91 15.88 -11.93
C ASP A 140 -1.87 16.03 -13.46
N LYS A 141 -2.33 17.17 -14.01
CA LYS A 141 -2.35 17.50 -15.45
C LYS A 141 -1.27 18.51 -15.87
N LEU A 142 -0.47 19.01 -14.93
CA LEU A 142 0.76 19.78 -15.17
C LEU A 142 1.98 18.86 -15.06
#